data_AF-A0A2V2U8J4-F1
#
_entry.id   AF-A0A2V2U8J4-F1
#
_cell.length_a   1.000
_cell.length_b   1.000
_cell.length_c   1.000
_cell.angle_alpha   90.00
_cell.angle_beta   90.00
_cell.angle_gamma   90.00
#
_symmetry.space_group_name_H-M   'P 1'
#
loop_
_entity.id
_entity.type
_entity.pdbx_description
1 polymer ?
#
loop_
_entity_poly.entity_id
_entity_poly.type
_entity_poly.pdbx_seq_one_letter_code
_entity_poly.pdbx_strand_id
1 'polypeptide(L)'
;MPHGMDAANDRAPTIDEIQKHIEYPDRRIRPIVYTMVSSGIRIGAWDYLQWKHVTPVNDDKDDIRAANLVVYAGDSEEYFSFITAEAYKSLKDWMDFRVSCGEKITGESWVIRDIWQTTNITYGANLGLATSPKKLKSSGIKRLLERALWEQGLRHPLPDGMKRHEWKAAHGFRKFYKSHAEQMMKPH
;
A
#
# COMPACT_ATOMS: atom_id res chain seq x y z
N MET A 1 -33.73 11.48 23.63
CA MET A 1 -33.19 11.20 22.28
C MET A 1 -31.89 10.43 22.46
N PRO A 2 -31.64 9.30 21.79
CA PRO A 2 -30.38 8.60 21.95
C PRO A 2 -29.26 9.35 21.21
N HIS A 3 -28.14 9.55 21.90
CA HIS A 3 -26.93 10.16 21.40
C HIS A 3 -26.32 9.25 20.33
N GLY A 4 -26.29 9.69 19.07
CA GLY A 4 -25.55 9.01 18.02
C GLY A 4 -24.08 8.92 18.43
N MET A 5 -23.55 7.70 18.54
CA MET A 5 -22.13 7.48 18.77
C MET A 5 -21.33 8.14 17.65
N ASP A 6 -20.39 9.01 18.00
CA ASP A 6 -19.42 9.63 17.10
C ASP A 6 -18.56 8.56 16.41
N ALA A 7 -19.07 7.99 15.33
CA ALA A 7 -18.34 7.09 14.44
C ALA A 7 -17.37 7.85 13.49
N ALA A 8 -17.20 9.17 13.67
CA ALA A 8 -16.77 10.07 12.60
C ALA A 8 -15.45 10.85 12.81
N ASN A 9 -14.80 10.80 13.98
CA ASN A 9 -13.64 11.69 14.27
C ASN A 9 -12.24 11.12 13.95
N ASP A 10 -12.11 10.12 13.06
CA ASP A 10 -10.78 9.73 12.55
C ASP A 10 -10.43 10.66 11.37
N ARG A 11 -9.39 11.50 11.47
CA ARG A 11 -8.96 12.42 10.38
C ARG A 11 -8.22 11.67 9.26
N ALA A 12 -8.04 12.33 8.11
CA ALA A 12 -7.09 11.88 7.11
C ALA A 12 -5.66 12.23 7.56
N PRO A 13 -4.64 11.41 7.21
CA PRO A 13 -3.25 11.79 7.41
C PRO A 13 -2.89 13.03 6.57
N THR A 14 -1.95 13.84 7.03
CA THR A 14 -1.41 14.96 6.25
C THR A 14 -0.38 14.47 5.22
N ILE A 15 -0.03 15.33 4.27
CA ILE A 15 1.04 15.03 3.30
C ILE A 15 2.37 14.76 4.02
N ASP A 16 2.71 15.56 5.03
CA ASP A 16 3.95 15.39 5.82
C ASP A 16 3.97 14.05 6.57
N GLU A 17 2.84 13.62 7.12
CA GLU A 17 2.73 12.30 7.77
C GLU A 17 2.89 11.16 6.76
N ILE A 18 2.34 11.31 5.54
CA ILE A 18 2.53 10.34 4.46
C ILE A 18 4.00 10.30 4.03
N GLN A 19 4.65 11.46 3.86
CA GLN A 19 6.06 11.58 3.51
C GLN A 19 6.96 10.93 4.56
N LYS A 20 6.74 11.22 5.84
CA LYS A 20 7.49 10.57 6.92
C LYS A 20 7.25 9.06 6.96
N HIS A 21 6.05 8.60 6.62
CA HIS A 21 5.75 7.17 6.60
C HIS A 21 6.53 6.41 5.52
N ILE A 22 6.67 6.98 4.32
CA ILE A 22 7.41 6.37 3.20
C ILE A 22 8.94 6.40 3.35
N GLU A 23 9.45 7.14 4.34
CA GLU A 23 10.87 7.14 4.74
C GLU A 23 11.24 5.93 5.59
N TYR A 24 10.26 5.11 5.99
CA TYR A 24 10.54 3.86 6.69
C TYR A 24 11.40 2.92 5.84
N PRO A 25 12.49 2.35 6.40
CA PRO A 25 13.54 1.66 5.63
C PRO A 25 13.08 0.39 4.90
N ASP A 26 11.91 -0.16 5.22
CA ASP A 26 11.35 -1.29 4.48
C ASP A 26 10.84 -0.84 3.11
N ARG A 27 11.50 -1.35 2.06
CA ARG A 27 11.22 -1.08 0.64
C ARG A 27 9.76 -1.32 0.23
N ARG A 28 9.01 -2.12 0.98
CA ARG A 28 7.59 -2.41 0.70
C ARG A 28 6.66 -1.28 1.14
N ILE A 29 7.05 -0.45 2.11
CA ILE A 29 6.17 0.61 2.62
C ILE A 29 5.82 1.62 1.54
N ARG A 30 6.84 2.15 0.85
CA ARG A 30 6.65 3.16 -0.19
C ARG A 30 5.65 2.75 -1.28
N PRO A 31 5.80 1.59 -1.97
CA PRO A 31 4.83 1.16 -2.98
C PRO A 31 3.43 0.91 -2.39
N ILE A 32 3.33 0.35 -1.18
CA ILE A 32 2.02 0.11 -0.54
C ILE A 32 1.31 1.44 -0.25
N VAL A 33 1.99 2.38 0.39
CA VAL A 33 1.42 3.68 0.79
C VAL A 33 1.00 4.47 -0.45
N TYR A 34 1.87 4.61 -1.45
CA TYR A 34 1.53 5.33 -2.67
C TYR A 34 0.36 4.70 -3.42
N THR A 35 0.32 3.37 -3.53
CA THR A 35 -0.83 2.68 -4.15
C THR A 35 -2.11 2.99 -3.40
N MET A 36 -2.13 2.87 -2.06
CA MET A 36 -3.35 3.10 -1.27
C MET A 36 -3.81 4.55 -1.28
N VAL A 37 -2.88 5.50 -1.26
CA VAL A 37 -3.14 6.95 -1.31
C VAL A 37 -3.64 7.39 -2.68
N SER A 38 -3.16 6.79 -3.78
CA SER A 38 -3.53 7.19 -5.15
C SER A 38 -4.76 6.48 -5.72
N SER A 39 -5.05 5.25 -5.30
CA SER A 39 -6.20 4.45 -5.81
C SER A 39 -7.39 4.37 -4.86
N GLY A 40 -7.18 4.68 -3.58
CA GLY A 40 -8.22 4.53 -2.56
C GLY A 40 -8.66 3.09 -2.29
N ILE A 41 -7.90 2.08 -2.74
CA ILE A 41 -8.24 0.66 -2.52
C ILE A 41 -8.37 0.31 -1.04
N ARG A 42 -9.22 -0.69 -0.75
CA ARG A 42 -9.29 -1.27 0.60
C ARG A 42 -8.08 -2.16 0.84
N ILE A 43 -7.65 -2.31 2.08
CA ILE A 43 -6.51 -3.18 2.42
C ILE A 43 -6.72 -4.65 2.01
N GLY A 44 -7.96 -5.14 1.96
CA GLY A 44 -8.27 -6.49 1.49
C GLY A 44 -7.94 -6.72 0.02
N ALA A 45 -7.89 -5.66 -0.81
CA ALA A 45 -7.55 -5.78 -2.23
C ALA A 45 -6.16 -6.39 -2.44
N TRP A 46 -5.22 -6.14 -1.53
CA TRP A 46 -3.87 -6.69 -1.61
C TRP A 46 -3.83 -8.23 -1.60
N ASP A 47 -4.88 -8.90 -1.10
CA ASP A 47 -4.96 -10.36 -1.16
C ASP A 47 -5.18 -10.91 -2.57
N TYR A 48 -5.53 -10.06 -3.55
CA TYR A 48 -5.87 -10.42 -4.93
C TYR A 48 -4.91 -9.81 -5.96
N LEU A 49 -4.06 -8.86 -5.55
CA LEU A 49 -3.21 -8.11 -6.48
C LEU A 49 -1.98 -8.90 -6.94
N GLN A 50 -1.98 -9.20 -8.24
CA GLN A 50 -0.85 -9.76 -9.00
C GLN A 50 -0.33 -8.71 -9.99
N TRP A 51 0.89 -8.90 -10.50
CA TRP A 51 1.53 -7.92 -11.36
C TRP A 51 0.75 -7.64 -12.64
N LYS A 52 0.08 -8.65 -13.22
CA LYS A 52 -0.79 -8.51 -14.40
C LYS A 52 -1.99 -7.57 -14.18
N HIS A 53 -2.35 -7.28 -12.93
CA HIS A 53 -3.44 -6.37 -12.60
C HIS A 53 -3.00 -4.90 -12.57
N VAL A 54 -1.71 -4.62 -12.79
CA VAL A 54 -1.15 -3.26 -12.83
C VAL A 54 -0.68 -2.98 -14.26
N THR A 55 -1.41 -2.14 -14.98
CA THR A 55 -1.11 -1.83 -16.39
C THR A 55 -0.77 -0.35 -16.53
N PRO A 56 0.45 0.03 -16.95
CA PRO A 56 0.80 1.43 -17.16
C PRO A 56 -0.06 2.05 -18.27
N VAL A 57 -0.35 3.34 -18.09
CA VAL A 57 -1.05 4.19 -19.07
C VAL A 57 -0.06 5.27 -19.48
N ASN A 58 0.34 5.22 -20.74
CA ASN A 58 1.32 6.13 -21.32
C ASN A 58 0.61 7.27 -22.06
N ASP A 59 1.28 8.41 -22.20
CA ASP A 59 0.85 9.47 -23.11
C ASP A 59 1.36 9.26 -24.53
N ASP A 60 1.07 10.22 -25.42
CA ASP A 60 1.51 10.21 -26.82
C ASP A 60 3.04 10.22 -27.00
N LYS A 61 3.80 10.52 -25.93
CA LYS A 61 5.27 10.52 -25.90
C LYS A 61 5.85 9.26 -25.26
N ASP A 62 5.00 8.28 -24.97
CA ASP A 62 5.34 7.03 -24.28
C ASP A 62 5.78 7.23 -22.80
N ASP A 63 5.47 8.40 -22.22
CA ASP A 63 5.73 8.69 -20.81
C ASP A 63 4.58 8.17 -19.94
N ILE A 64 4.91 7.49 -18.83
CA ILE A 64 3.91 6.93 -17.90
C ILE A 64 3.19 8.06 -17.16
N ARG A 65 1.88 8.20 -17.41
CA ARG A 65 1.03 9.19 -16.74
C ARG A 65 0.29 8.63 -15.53
N ALA A 66 -0.15 7.39 -15.64
CA ALA A 66 -0.86 6.68 -14.59
C ALA A 66 -0.67 5.17 -14.78
N ALA A 67 -1.27 4.37 -13.92
CA ALA A 67 -1.50 2.96 -14.22
C ALA A 67 -2.92 2.56 -13.82
N ASN A 68 -3.55 1.73 -14.65
CA ASN A 68 -4.80 1.07 -14.34
C ASN A 68 -4.54 -0.09 -13.35
N LEU A 69 -5.46 -0.25 -12.40
CA LEU A 69 -5.41 -1.26 -11.37
C LEU A 69 -6.72 -2.05 -11.37
N VAL A 70 -6.63 -3.36 -11.59
CA VAL A 70 -7.79 -4.27 -11.44
C VAL A 70 -7.87 -4.73 -10.00
N VAL A 71 -8.88 -4.25 -9.29
CA VAL A 71 -9.07 -4.49 -7.85
C VAL A 71 -10.04 -5.65 -7.65
N TYR A 72 -9.70 -6.58 -6.75
CA TYR A 72 -10.49 -7.80 -6.50
C TYR A 72 -10.71 -8.64 -7.77
N ALA A 73 -9.64 -8.81 -8.57
CA ALA A 73 -9.71 -9.55 -9.81
C ALA A 73 -10.31 -10.96 -9.65
N GLY A 74 -11.34 -11.26 -10.41
CA GLY A 74 -12.09 -12.54 -10.37
C GLY A 74 -13.09 -12.67 -9.23
N ASP A 75 -13.35 -11.61 -8.47
CA ASP A 75 -14.37 -11.54 -7.42
C ASP A 75 -15.61 -10.78 -7.91
N SER A 76 -16.77 -10.95 -7.26
CA SER A 76 -17.98 -10.18 -7.62
C SER A 76 -17.87 -8.70 -7.28
N GLU A 77 -16.94 -8.32 -6.40
CA GLU A 77 -16.59 -6.93 -6.10
C GLU A 77 -15.47 -6.37 -7.00
N GLU A 78 -15.19 -6.96 -8.16
CA GLU A 78 -14.17 -6.45 -9.08
C GLU A 78 -14.47 -5.01 -9.55
N TYR A 79 -13.47 -4.13 -9.50
CA TYR A 79 -13.56 -2.79 -10.09
C TYR A 79 -12.21 -2.28 -10.57
N PHE A 80 -12.23 -1.34 -11.50
CA PHE A 80 -11.04 -0.63 -11.95
C PHE A 80 -10.76 0.60 -11.08
N SER A 81 -9.49 0.84 -10.80
CA SER A 81 -8.99 2.05 -10.16
C SER A 81 -7.71 2.51 -10.86
N PHE A 82 -7.23 3.70 -10.52
CA PHE A 82 -6.00 4.25 -11.09
C PHE A 82 -5.01 4.58 -9.99
N ILE A 83 -3.73 4.45 -10.30
CA ILE A 83 -2.63 4.92 -9.46
C ILE A 83 -1.81 5.97 -10.24
N THR A 84 -1.15 6.87 -9.51
CA THR A 84 -0.29 7.88 -10.14
C THR A 84 0.98 7.27 -10.72
N ALA A 85 1.67 8.00 -11.58
CA ALA A 85 2.96 7.60 -12.13
C ALA A 85 4.01 7.29 -11.04
N GLU A 86 4.05 8.05 -9.93
CA GLU A 86 4.97 7.82 -8.81
C GLU A 86 4.67 6.53 -8.07
N ALA A 87 3.38 6.20 -7.92
CA ALA A 87 2.93 4.95 -7.32
C ALA A 87 3.31 3.76 -8.21
N TYR A 88 3.07 3.86 -9.52
CA TYR A 88 3.51 2.85 -10.47
C TYR A 88 5.03 2.67 -10.46
N LYS A 89 5.80 3.75 -10.50
CA LYS A 89 7.27 3.70 -10.45
C LYS A 89 7.78 3.03 -9.18
N SER A 90 7.20 3.35 -8.03
CA SER A 90 7.57 2.70 -6.76
C SER A 90 7.24 1.21 -6.74
N LEU A 91 6.12 0.80 -7.36
CA LEU A 91 5.81 -0.62 -7.55
C LEU A 91 6.82 -1.29 -8.47
N LYS A 92 7.15 -0.66 -9.61
CA LYS A 92 8.12 -1.17 -10.56
C LYS A 92 9.50 -1.33 -9.92
N ASP A 93 9.98 -0.33 -9.17
CA ASP A 93 11.27 -0.39 -8.46
C ASP A 93 11.31 -1.57 -7.46
N TRP A 94 10.18 -1.85 -6.79
CA TRP A 94 10.04 -3.00 -5.90
C TRP A 94 10.08 -4.34 -6.67
N MET A 95 9.43 -4.41 -7.83
CA MET A 95 9.47 -5.59 -8.70
C MET A 95 10.88 -5.82 -9.27
N ASP A 96 11.52 -4.77 -9.77
CA ASP A 96 12.88 -4.83 -10.31
C ASP A 96 13.89 -5.26 -9.23
N PHE A 97 13.72 -4.78 -7.99
CA PHE A 97 14.52 -5.25 -6.86
C PHE A 97 14.37 -6.75 -6.62
N ARG A 98 13.14 -7.29 -6.67
CA ARG A 98 12.91 -8.74 -6.55
C ARG A 98 13.58 -9.52 -7.67
N VAL A 99 13.53 -9.03 -8.92
CA VAL A 99 14.26 -9.61 -10.06
C VAL A 99 15.77 -9.61 -9.79
N SER A 100 16.31 -8.50 -9.28
CA SER A 100 17.74 -8.39 -8.94
C SER A 100 18.18 -9.38 -7.85
N CYS A 101 17.26 -9.82 -6.99
CA CYS A 101 17.49 -10.87 -6.00
C CYS A 101 17.31 -12.30 -6.56
N GLY A 102 17.03 -12.46 -7.86
CA GLY A 102 16.86 -13.76 -8.53
C GLY A 102 15.43 -14.29 -8.56
N GLU A 103 14.43 -13.48 -8.21
CA GLU A 103 13.03 -13.86 -8.39
C GLU A 103 12.62 -13.75 -9.87
N LYS A 104 11.99 -14.80 -10.43
CA LYS A 104 11.39 -14.74 -11.77
C LYS A 104 10.01 -14.13 -11.67
N ILE A 105 9.88 -12.87 -12.09
CA ILE A 105 8.59 -12.16 -12.08
C ILE A 105 7.82 -12.45 -13.36
N THR A 106 6.56 -12.84 -13.18
CA THR A 106 5.55 -13.00 -14.25
C THR A 106 4.32 -12.17 -13.91
N GLY A 107 3.34 -12.11 -14.80
CA GLY A 107 2.06 -11.48 -14.52
C GLY A 107 1.34 -12.07 -13.30
N GLU A 108 1.58 -13.33 -12.96
CA GLU A 108 0.96 -14.01 -11.81
C GLU A 108 1.69 -13.75 -10.49
N SER A 109 2.87 -13.13 -10.53
CA SER A 109 3.61 -12.78 -9.34
C SER A 109 2.83 -11.80 -8.48
N TRP A 110 2.68 -12.13 -7.19
CA TRP A 110 2.04 -11.25 -6.20
C TRP A 110 2.77 -9.91 -6.13
N VAL A 111 2.02 -8.81 -6.07
CA VAL A 111 2.61 -7.46 -6.01
C VAL A 111 3.44 -7.28 -4.74
N ILE A 112 2.92 -7.70 -3.58
CA ILE A 112 3.63 -7.66 -2.30
C ILE A 112 3.84 -9.08 -1.77
N ARG A 113 5.07 -9.36 -1.35
CA ARG A 113 5.50 -10.64 -0.78
C ARG A 113 6.13 -10.50 0.61
N ASP A 114 6.31 -11.64 1.27
CA ASP A 114 7.10 -11.78 2.49
C ASP A 114 8.55 -11.32 2.32
N ILE A 115 9.24 -11.07 3.43
CA ILE A 115 10.68 -10.82 3.42
C ILE A 115 11.45 -12.13 3.21
N TRP A 116 12.53 -12.05 2.46
CA TRP A 116 13.48 -13.14 2.24
C TRP A 116 14.89 -12.68 2.64
N GLN A 117 15.82 -13.63 2.75
CA GLN A 117 17.23 -13.30 2.96
C GLN A 117 17.80 -12.69 1.68
N THR A 118 18.23 -11.43 1.77
CA THR A 118 18.87 -10.69 0.66
C THR A 118 20.39 -10.84 0.65
N THR A 119 20.98 -11.39 1.72
CA THR A 119 22.43 -11.63 1.87
C THR A 119 22.70 -12.94 2.64
N ASN A 120 23.89 -13.53 2.44
CA ASN A 120 24.47 -14.65 3.20
C ASN A 120 24.77 -14.27 4.67
N ILE A 121 23.81 -13.68 5.38
CA ILE A 121 23.94 -13.40 6.81
C ILE A 121 23.20 -14.51 7.55
N THR A 122 23.99 -15.35 8.21
CA THR A 122 23.64 -16.49 9.06
C THR A 122 22.86 -16.04 10.31
N TYR A 123 21.66 -15.49 10.12
CA TYR A 123 20.69 -15.35 11.20
C TYR A 123 19.56 -16.35 10.95
N GLY A 124 19.48 -17.35 11.82
CA GLY A 124 18.54 -18.48 11.81
C GLY A 124 17.07 -18.08 12.02
N ALA A 125 16.59 -17.13 11.23
CA ALA A 125 15.17 -16.89 11.03
C ALA A 125 14.72 -17.67 9.80
N ASN A 126 13.55 -18.32 9.90
CA ASN A 126 12.84 -19.01 8.81
C ASN A 126 12.41 -18.04 7.69
N LEU A 127 13.37 -17.37 7.06
CA LEU A 127 13.15 -16.43 5.97
C LEU A 127 13.08 -17.23 4.66
N GLY A 128 12.10 -16.90 3.82
CA GLY A 128 11.92 -17.57 2.53
C GLY A 128 13.09 -17.34 1.58
N LEU A 129 13.12 -18.07 0.47
CA LEU A 129 14.06 -17.85 -0.62
C LEU A 129 13.51 -16.78 -1.59
N ALA A 130 14.40 -16.02 -2.23
CA ALA A 130 14.00 -15.10 -3.30
C ALA A 130 13.25 -15.84 -4.42
N THR A 131 13.68 -17.06 -4.73
CA THR A 131 13.08 -17.96 -5.74
C THR A 131 11.75 -18.58 -5.33
N SER A 132 11.30 -18.41 -4.09
CA SER A 132 10.05 -18.97 -3.57
C SER A 132 9.20 -17.89 -2.86
N PRO A 133 8.69 -16.90 -3.61
CA PRO A 133 7.88 -15.81 -3.07
C PRO A 133 6.57 -16.30 -2.46
N LYS A 134 6.26 -15.83 -1.24
CA LYS A 134 4.95 -16.04 -0.62
C LYS A 134 4.18 -14.73 -0.54
N LYS A 135 2.92 -14.75 -0.96
CA LYS A 135 2.01 -13.59 -0.88
C LYS A 135 1.98 -13.04 0.54
N LEU A 136 2.19 -11.72 0.69
CA LEU A 136 1.92 -11.06 1.97
C LEU A 136 0.42 -10.77 2.06
N LYS A 137 -0.25 -11.41 3.01
CA LYS A 137 -1.69 -11.18 3.23
C LYS A 137 -1.98 -9.74 3.67
N SER A 138 -3.20 -9.28 3.46
CA SER A 138 -3.71 -7.98 3.91
C SER A 138 -3.45 -7.72 5.40
N SER A 139 -3.57 -8.75 6.25
CA SER A 139 -3.24 -8.66 7.68
C SER A 139 -1.75 -8.41 7.94
N GLY A 140 -0.87 -8.98 7.13
CA GLY A 140 0.58 -8.73 7.16
C GLY A 140 0.92 -7.32 6.71
N ILE A 141 0.27 -6.84 5.64
CA ILE A 141 0.40 -5.44 5.17
C ILE A 141 -0.08 -4.47 6.24
N LYS A 142 -1.20 -4.76 6.91
CA LYS A 142 -1.72 -3.93 8.00
C LYS A 142 -0.69 -3.78 9.11
N ARG A 143 -0.13 -4.90 9.57
CA ARG A 143 0.90 -4.91 10.63
C ARG A 143 2.16 -4.17 10.20
N LEU A 144 2.55 -4.30 8.93
CA LEU A 144 3.71 -3.62 8.37
C LEU A 144 3.52 -2.10 8.37
N LEU A 145 2.37 -1.60 7.90
CA LEU A 145 2.02 -0.19 7.96
C LEU A 145 1.95 0.31 9.41
N GLU A 146 1.30 -0.42 10.32
CA GLU A 146 1.21 -0.02 11.72
C GLU A 146 2.59 0.07 12.38
N ARG A 147 3.47 -0.91 12.14
CA ARG A 147 4.85 -0.91 12.63
C ARG A 147 5.62 0.32 12.14
N ALA A 148 5.54 0.62 10.84
CA ALA A 148 6.22 1.77 10.27
C ALA A 148 5.69 3.11 10.82
N LEU A 149 4.41 3.21 11.22
CA LEU A 149 3.89 4.41 11.89
C LEU A 149 4.49 4.60 13.29
N TRP A 150 4.62 3.51 14.06
CA TRP A 150 5.21 3.55 15.40
C TRP A 150 6.70 3.90 15.35
N GLU A 151 7.48 3.21 14.50
CA GLU A 151 8.92 3.43 14.41
C GLU A 151 9.28 4.80 13.82
N GLN A 152 8.44 5.38 12.98
CA GLN A 152 8.60 6.76 12.48
C GLN A 152 8.11 7.84 13.49
N GLY A 153 7.66 7.44 14.69
CA GLY A 153 7.14 8.39 15.68
C GLY A 153 5.89 9.14 15.21
N LEU A 154 5.13 8.56 14.27
CA LEU A 154 3.82 9.07 13.84
C LEU A 154 2.70 8.58 14.77
N ARG A 155 2.99 7.57 15.60
CA ARG A 155 2.10 7.07 16.64
C ARG A 155 2.78 7.13 18.00
N HIS A 156 2.00 7.57 18.98
CA HIS A 156 2.39 7.64 20.38
C HIS A 156 1.40 6.84 21.23
N PRO A 157 1.80 6.30 22.40
CA PRO A 157 0.88 5.67 23.33
C PRO A 157 -0.31 6.58 23.60
N LEU A 158 -1.51 5.99 23.59
CA LEU A 158 -2.72 6.75 23.84
C LEU A 158 -2.76 7.23 25.29
N PRO A 159 -3.20 8.48 25.54
CA PRO A 159 -3.48 8.94 26.89
C PRO A 159 -4.49 8.02 27.59
N ASP A 160 -4.42 7.97 28.92
CA ASP A 160 -5.28 7.09 29.70
C ASP A 160 -6.77 7.42 29.45
N GLY A 161 -7.57 6.38 29.23
CA GLY A 161 -8.97 6.51 28.81
C GLY A 161 -9.23 6.68 27.31
N MET A 162 -8.21 6.96 26.47
CA MET A 162 -8.39 7.00 25.01
C MET A 162 -8.24 5.61 24.38
N LYS A 163 -9.22 5.24 23.52
CA LYS A 163 -9.26 3.93 22.85
C LYS A 163 -8.83 3.96 21.37
N ARG A 164 -8.59 5.15 20.80
CA ARG A 164 -8.33 5.32 19.35
C ARG A 164 -7.29 6.40 19.10
N HIS A 165 -6.39 6.15 18.15
CA HIS A 165 -5.51 7.19 17.59
C HIS A 165 -6.28 8.06 16.60
N GLU A 166 -5.77 9.27 16.35
CA GLU A 166 -6.39 10.27 15.45
C GLU A 166 -6.71 9.73 14.05
N TRP A 167 -5.97 8.72 13.57
CA TRP A 167 -6.28 8.03 12.33
C TRP A 167 -5.79 6.57 12.29
N LYS A 168 -6.52 5.75 11.54
CA LYS A 168 -6.21 4.32 11.30
C LYS A 168 -5.44 4.17 9.99
N ALA A 169 -4.19 3.71 10.00
CA ALA A 169 -3.30 3.54 8.84
C ALA A 169 -4.02 3.37 7.47
N ALA A 170 -4.48 2.15 7.18
CA ALA A 170 -5.13 1.79 5.93
C ALA A 170 -6.43 2.57 5.63
N HIS A 171 -7.22 2.87 6.65
CA HIS A 171 -8.48 3.59 6.49
C HIS A 171 -8.26 5.10 6.29
N GLY A 172 -7.21 5.64 6.89
CA GLY A 172 -6.76 7.02 6.77
C GLY A 172 -6.28 7.32 5.35
N PHE A 173 -5.49 6.43 4.73
CA PHE A 173 -5.10 6.61 3.32
C PHE A 173 -6.31 6.64 2.39
N ARG A 174 -7.31 5.78 2.62
CA ARG A 174 -8.56 5.84 1.85
C ARG A 174 -9.32 7.14 2.07
N LYS A 175 -9.37 7.66 3.31
CA LYS A 175 -9.96 8.98 3.59
C LYS A 175 -9.21 10.11 2.88
N PHE A 176 -7.87 10.06 2.88
CA PHE A 176 -7.03 11.03 2.17
C PHE A 176 -7.34 11.04 0.66
N TYR A 177 -7.43 9.86 0.04
CA TYR A 177 -7.81 9.73 -1.37
C TYR A 177 -9.18 10.39 -1.65
N LYS A 178 -10.18 10.08 -0.81
CA LYS A 178 -11.53 10.64 -0.97
C LYS A 178 -11.56 12.16 -0.85
N SER A 179 -10.74 12.74 0.01
CA SER A 179 -10.73 14.20 0.23
C SER A 179 -9.88 14.96 -0.80
N HIS A 180 -8.81 14.36 -1.33
CA HIS A 180 -7.87 15.08 -2.21
C HIS A 180 -7.98 14.69 -3.68
N ALA A 181 -8.23 13.42 -4.00
CA ALA A 181 -8.23 12.91 -5.36
C ALA A 181 -9.66 12.78 -5.93
N GLU A 182 -10.59 12.19 -5.18
CA GLU A 182 -11.97 11.97 -5.65
C GLU A 182 -12.71 13.30 -5.92
N GLN A 183 -12.43 14.36 -5.16
CA GLN A 183 -13.03 15.68 -5.37
C GLN A 183 -12.58 16.34 -6.67
N MET A 184 -11.33 16.11 -7.10
CA MET A 184 -10.75 16.67 -8.32
C MET A 184 -11.07 15.84 -9.57
N MET A 185 -11.56 14.60 -9.41
CA MET A 185 -11.88 13.67 -10.50
C MET A 185 -13.37 13.62 -10.86
N LYS A 186 -14.23 14.36 -10.14
CA LYS A 186 -15.63 14.50 -10.55
C LYS A 186 -15.73 15.51 -11.70
N PRO A 187 -16.23 15.12 -12.89
CA PRO A 187 -16.53 16.10 -13.92
C PRO A 187 -17.61 17.06 -13.39
N HIS A 188 -17.37 18.36 -13.56
CA HIS A 188 -18.38 19.41 -13.36
C HIS A 188 -19.45 19.34 -14.44
#